data_AF-A0A2K5MF78-F1
#
_entry.id   AF-A0A2K5MF78-F1
#
_cell.length_a   1.000
_cell.length_b   1.000
_cell.length_c   1.000
_cell.angle_alpha   90.00
_cell.angle_beta   90.00
_cell.angle_gamma   90.00
#
_symmetry.space_group_name_H-M   'P 1'
#
loop_
_entity.id
_entity.type
_entity.pdbx_description
1 polymer ?
#
loop_
_entity_poly.entity_id
_entity_poly.type
_entity_poly.pdbx_seq_one_letter_code
_entity_poly.pdbx_strand_id
1 'polypeptide(L)' 'MSSQKGNVARSRPQKHQNTFSFKNDKFDKSVQTKKINAKLHDGVCQRCKEVLEWRVKYSKYKPLTKPKK' A
#
# COMPACT_ATOMS: atom_id res chain seq x y z
N MET A 1 31.38 24.57 -3.62
CA MET A 1 30.29 23.69 -4.09
C MET A 1 29.53 23.18 -2.88
N SER A 2 28.30 23.66 -2.64
CA SER A 2 27.50 23.25 -1.48
C SER A 2 27.00 21.81 -1.67
N SER A 3 27.35 20.93 -0.73
CA SER A 3 26.92 19.53 -0.65
C SER A 3 25.68 19.34 0.24
N GLN A 4 24.96 20.42 0.56
CA GLN A 4 23.81 20.34 1.44
C GLN A 4 22.66 19.59 0.75
N LYS A 5 22.34 18.38 1.26
CA LYS A 5 21.09 17.67 0.96
C LYS A 5 19.94 18.64 1.30
N GLY A 6 19.33 19.19 0.24
CA GLY A 6 18.38 20.28 0.34
C GLY A 6 17.29 20.00 1.37
N ASN A 7 17.11 20.97 2.27
CA ASN A 7 16.00 21.18 3.20
C ASN A 7 14.89 20.10 3.11
N VAL A 8 15.12 18.94 3.75
CA VAL A 8 14.33 17.71 3.54
C VAL A 8 12.93 17.82 4.16
N ALA A 9 12.69 18.85 4.98
CA ALA A 9 11.39 19.19 5.51
C ALA A 9 10.70 20.24 4.62
N ARG A 10 9.80 19.80 3.72
CA ARG A 10 8.85 20.74 3.11
C ARG A 10 8.00 21.35 4.21
N SER A 11 8.08 22.66 4.40
CA SER A 11 7.22 23.42 5.33
C SER A 11 5.80 23.58 4.82
N ARG A 12 5.61 23.58 3.49
CA ARG A 12 4.32 23.78 2.83
C ARG A 12 3.70 22.45 2.40
N PRO A 13 2.38 22.26 2.58
CA PRO A 13 1.67 21.07 2.13
C PRO A 13 1.68 20.99 0.60
N GLN A 14 1.36 19.80 0.08
CA GLN A 14 1.24 19.58 -1.37
C GLN A 14 0.22 20.55 -1.97
N LYS A 15 0.59 21.25 -3.06
CA LYS A 15 -0.24 22.29 -3.70
C LYS A 15 -1.61 21.76 -4.13
N HIS A 16 -1.65 20.51 -4.58
CA HIS A 16 -2.87 19.81 -4.95
C HIS A 16 -3.09 18.68 -3.96
N GLN A 17 -4.02 18.87 -3.04
CA GLN A 17 -4.43 17.86 -2.07
C GLN A 17 -5.45 16.93 -2.71
N ASN A 18 -5.32 15.63 -2.45
CA ASN A 18 -6.34 14.67 -2.86
C ASN A 18 -7.59 14.89 -2.00
N THR A 19 -8.74 15.09 -2.63
CA THR A 19 -10.04 15.21 -1.93
C THR A 19 -10.51 13.88 -1.35
N PHE A 20 -10.07 12.76 -1.95
CA PHE A 20 -10.40 11.42 -1.50
C PHE A 20 -9.16 10.55 -1.42
N SER A 21 -9.07 9.72 -0.38
CA SER A 21 -8.08 8.67 -0.29
C SER A 21 -8.37 7.56 -1.30
N PHE A 22 -7.32 6.98 -1.89
CA PHE A 22 -7.46 5.76 -2.68
C PHE A 22 -8.07 4.63 -1.83
N LYS A 23 -9.05 3.95 -2.39
CA LYS A 23 -9.71 2.77 -1.82
C LYS A 23 -9.75 1.69 -2.89
N ASN A 24 -9.22 0.51 -2.58
CA ASN A 24 -9.11 -0.59 -3.53
C ASN A 24 -10.47 -1.21 -3.90
N ASP A 25 -11.48 -1.04 -3.05
CA ASP A 25 -12.82 -1.61 -3.18
C ASP A 25 -13.86 -0.64 -3.76
N LYS A 26 -13.48 0.62 -4.04
CA LYS A 26 -14.42 1.66 -4.50
C LYS A 26 -15.12 1.29 -5.81
N PHE A 27 -14.37 0.71 -6.74
CA PHE A 27 -14.85 0.35 -8.08
C PHE A 27 -14.65 -1.13 -8.40
N ASP A 28 -13.60 -1.76 -7.85
CA ASP A 28 -13.34 -3.18 -8.02
C ASP A 28 -13.94 -3.97 -6.85
N LYS A 29 -15.17 -4.45 -7.06
CA LYS A 29 -15.90 -5.31 -6.11
C LYS A 29 -15.73 -6.79 -6.42
N SER A 30 -14.70 -7.18 -7.18
CA SER A 30 -14.48 -8.57 -7.54
C SER A 30 -14.36 -9.46 -6.31
N VAL A 31 -14.74 -10.73 -6.46
CA VAL A 31 -14.62 -11.74 -5.40
C VAL A 31 -13.17 -11.87 -4.94
N GLN A 32 -12.20 -11.64 -5.83
CA GLN A 32 -10.78 -11.67 -5.52
C GLN A 32 -10.38 -10.53 -4.58
N THR A 33 -10.77 -9.29 -4.89
CA THR A 33 -10.45 -8.11 -4.07
C THR A 33 -11.05 -8.23 -2.67
N LYS A 34 -12.29 -8.73 -2.56
CA LYS A 34 -12.91 -9.06 -1.26
C LYS A 34 -12.11 -10.10 -0.47
N LYS A 35 -11.70 -11.20 -1.11
CA LYS A 35 -10.87 -12.24 -0.48
C LYS A 35 -9.52 -11.70 0.00
N ILE A 36 -8.90 -10.81 -0.78
CA ILE A 36 -7.62 -10.19 -0.43
C ILE A 36 -7.79 -9.26 0.78
N ASN A 37 -8.85 -8.43 0.80
CA ASN A 37 -9.13 -7.52 1.93
C ASN A 37 -9.49 -8.27 3.22
N ALA A 38 -10.12 -9.44 3.12
CA ALA A 38 -10.46 -10.27 4.27
C ALA A 38 -9.29 -11.11 4.80
N LYS A 39 -8.14 -11.14 4.12
CA LYS A 39 -6.98 -11.92 4.57
C LYS A 39 -6.35 -11.29 5.80
N LEU A 40 -6.26 -12.07 6.87
CA LEU A 40 -5.46 -11.76 8.04
C LEU A 40 -3.98 -12.14 7.77
N HIS A 41 -3.07 -11.20 7.97
CA HIS A 41 -1.62 -11.41 7.81
C HIS A 41 -0.96 -11.69 9.17
N ASP A 42 -1.17 -12.90 9.67
CA ASP A 42 -0.60 -13.38 10.94
C ASP A 42 0.64 -14.26 10.73
N GLY A 43 1.47 -14.39 11.77
CA GLY A 43 2.69 -15.19 11.74
C GLY A 43 3.85 -14.58 10.94
N VAL A 44 3.76 -13.30 10.59
CA VAL A 44 4.81 -12.54 9.89
C VAL A 44 5.38 -11.43 10.78
N CYS A 45 6.61 -11.03 10.47
CA CYS A 45 7.26 -9.91 11.15
C CYS A 45 6.48 -8.60 10.96
N GLN A 46 6.61 -7.64 11.89
CA GLN A 46 5.91 -6.34 11.80
C GLN A 46 6.16 -5.62 10.46
N ARG A 47 7.43 -5.52 10.06
CA ARG A 47 7.82 -4.94 8.75
C ARG A 47 7.17 -5.67 7.57
N CYS A 48 7.07 -6.99 7.66
CA CYS A 48 6.52 -7.85 6.63
C CYS A 48 5.01 -7.62 6.51
N LYS A 49 4.33 -7.52 7.66
CA LYS A 49 2.90 -7.21 7.76
C LYS A 49 2.58 -5.87 7.11
N GLU A 50 3.33 -4.82 7.45
CA GLU A 50 3.16 -3.48 6.87
C GLU A 50 3.31 -3.48 5.35
N VAL A 51 4.30 -4.21 4.81
CA VAL A 51 4.49 -4.34 3.35
C VAL A 51 3.31 -5.06 2.69
N LEU A 52 2.78 -6.12 3.31
CA LEU A 52 1.64 -6.86 2.77
C LEU A 52 0.36 -6.01 2.80
N GLU A 53 0.06 -5.39 3.93
CA GLU A 53 -1.11 -4.50 4.09
C GLU A 53 -1.04 -3.32 3.13
N TRP A 54 0.14 -2.73 2.93
CA TRP A 54 0.34 -1.68 1.94
C TRP A 54 0.02 -2.17 0.52
N ARG A 55 0.49 -3.37 0.15
CA ARG A 55 0.19 -3.96 -1.17
C ARG A 55 -1.30 -4.23 -1.34
N VAL A 56 -2.00 -4.68 -0.30
CA VAL A 56 -3.45 -4.86 -0.32
C VAL A 56 -4.15 -3.51 -0.53
N LYS A 57 -3.81 -2.52 0.30
CA LYS A 57 -4.41 -1.17 0.28
C LYS A 57 -4.33 -0.48 -1.09
N TYR A 58 -3.24 -0.69 -1.83
CA TYR A 58 -3.00 -0.04 -3.14
C TYR A 58 -3.21 -0.96 -4.35
N SER A 59 -3.93 -2.08 -4.18
CA SER A 59 -4.20 -3.06 -5.25
C SER A 59 -2.93 -3.57 -5.96
N LYS A 60 -1.82 -3.69 -5.21
CA LYS A 60 -0.53 -4.23 -5.69
C LYS A 60 -0.29 -5.66 -5.24
N TYR A 61 -1.18 -6.23 -4.44
CA TYR A 61 -1.07 -7.60 -3.95
C TYR A 61 -1.36 -8.60 -5.08
N LYS A 62 -0.36 -9.39 -5.45
CA LYS A 62 -0.50 -10.48 -6.42
C LYS A 62 -0.55 -11.82 -5.67
N PRO A 63 -1.69 -12.53 -5.68
CA PRO A 63 -1.74 -13.87 -5.12
C PRO A 63 -0.82 -14.80 -5.92
N LEU A 64 -0.20 -15.76 -5.23
CA LEU A 64 0.57 -16.80 -5.89
C LEU A 64 -0.38 -17.69 -6.68
N THR A 65 -0.16 -17.82 -7.99
CA THR A 65 -0.94 -18.69 -8.86
C THR A 65 -0.55 -20.16 -8.74
N LYS A 66 0.67 -20.42 -8.25
CA LYS A 66 1.18 -21.75 -7.96
C LYS A 66 1.61 -21.81 -6.48
N PRO A 67 1.27 -22.87 -5.74
CA PRO A 67 1.86 -23.08 -4.42
C PRO A 67 3.38 -23.18 -4.59
N LYS A 68 4.14 -22.50 -3.72
CA LYS A 68 5.59 -22.69 -3.67
C LYS A 68 5.82 -24.12 -3.19
N LYS A 69 6.47 -24.94 -4.03
CA LYS A 69 7.00 -26.26 -3.63
C LYS A 69 8.12 -26.08 -2.62
#